data_AF-A0A956VWS7-F1
#
_entry.id   AF-A0A956VWS7-F1
#
_cell.length_a   1.000
_cell.length_b   1.000
_cell.length_c   1.000
_cell.angle_alpha   90.00
_cell.angle_beta   90.00
_cell.angle_gamma   90.00
#
_symmetry.space_group_name_H-M   'P 1'
#
loop_
_entity.id
_entity.type
_entity.pdbx_description
1 polymer ?
#
loop_
_entity_poly.entity_id
_entity_poly.type
_entity_poly.pdbx_seq_one_letter_code
_entity_poly.pdbx_strand_id
1 'polypeptide(L)'
;MFAGWLDSGVIATDDGGVELSCPPWVEASVFTETRGSTAAQDLAHVSCPTWIARATGDRGLRSTCPPQVAQTIPTASETVIEGSGHFLPLENVGVVVTLLNAALDHMGKASSSDG
;
A
#
# COMPACT_ATOMS: atom_id res chain seq x y z
N MET A 1 3.78 3.49 14.58
CA MET A 1 3.38 2.64 15.72
C MET A 1 1.95 2.17 15.45
N PHE A 2 1.68 0.88 15.59
CA PHE A 2 0.43 0.17 15.22
C PHE A 2 -0.77 0.50 16.12
N ALA A 3 -0.98 1.76 16.50
CA ALA A 3 -2.00 2.14 17.49
C ALA A 3 -3.40 1.62 17.11
N GLY A 4 -3.86 1.87 15.88
CA GLY A 4 -5.19 1.40 15.44
C GLY A 4 -5.33 -0.13 15.35
N TRP A 5 -4.25 -0.86 15.08
CA TRP A 5 -4.26 -2.33 15.09
C TRP A 5 -4.26 -2.87 16.51
N LEU A 6 -3.57 -2.20 17.44
CA LEU A 6 -3.65 -2.54 18.86
C LEU A 6 -5.04 -2.26 19.45
N ASP A 7 -5.70 -1.19 18.99
CA ASP A 7 -7.02 -0.79 19.49
C ASP A 7 -8.17 -1.70 19.01
N SER A 8 -8.00 -2.44 17.91
CA SER A 8 -9.09 -3.20 17.28
C SER A 8 -8.73 -4.63 16.82
N GLY A 9 -7.46 -4.91 16.59
CA GLY A 9 -6.97 -6.20 16.09
C GLY A 9 -6.61 -7.19 17.20
N VAL A 10 -6.48 -6.72 18.45
CA VAL A 10 -6.13 -7.55 19.60
C VAL A 10 -6.97 -7.21 20.83
N ILE A 11 -7.13 -8.18 21.72
CA ILE A 11 -7.77 -8.06 23.03
C ILE A 11 -6.76 -8.43 24.12
N ALA A 12 -6.83 -7.75 25.25
CA ALA A 12 -5.98 -8.03 26.39
C ALA A 12 -6.38 -9.36 27.04
N THR A 13 -5.38 -10.08 27.55
CA THR A 13 -5.57 -11.33 28.30
C THR A 13 -5.25 -11.12 29.78
N ASP A 14 -5.80 -11.97 30.66
CA ASP A 14 -5.70 -11.81 32.12
C ASP A 14 -4.27 -11.89 32.67
N ASP A 15 -3.34 -12.50 31.92
CA ASP A 15 -1.92 -12.61 32.26
C ASP A 15 -1.07 -11.43 31.74
N GLY A 16 -1.72 -10.41 31.18
CA GLY A 16 -1.06 -9.22 30.62
C GLY A 16 -0.54 -9.41 29.19
N GLY A 17 -0.86 -10.52 28.53
CA GLY A 17 -0.64 -10.71 27.10
C GLY A 17 -1.72 -10.09 26.22
N VAL A 18 -1.64 -10.35 24.91
CA VAL A 18 -2.68 -9.99 23.93
C VAL A 18 -2.98 -11.19 23.03
N GLU A 19 -4.25 -11.35 22.64
CA GLU A 19 -4.69 -12.31 21.63
C GLU A 19 -5.47 -11.60 20.51
N LEU A 20 -5.62 -12.24 19.35
CA LEU A 20 -6.35 -11.65 18.22
C LEU A 20 -7.82 -11.44 18.59
N SER A 21 -8.39 -10.30 18.19
CA SER A 21 -9.82 -10.01 18.39
C SER A 21 -10.74 -10.86 17.50
N CYS A 22 -10.16 -11.58 16.53
CA CYS A 22 -10.85 -12.53 15.68
C CYS A 22 -10.15 -13.91 15.70
N PRO A 23 -10.84 -14.98 15.30
CA PRO A 23 -10.20 -16.29 15.20
C PRO A 23 -9.00 -16.27 14.24
N PRO A 24 -7.90 -16.98 14.54
CA PRO A 24 -6.68 -16.95 13.71
C PRO A 24 -6.88 -17.30 12.23
N TRP A 25 -7.84 -18.18 11.91
CA TRP A 25 -8.17 -18.52 10.52
C TRP A 25 -8.86 -17.39 9.77
N VAL A 26 -9.59 -16.51 10.47
CA VAL A 26 -10.19 -15.31 9.87
C VAL A 26 -9.10 -14.30 9.54
N GLU A 27 -8.18 -14.02 10.48
CA GLU A 27 -7.03 -13.15 10.22
C GLU A 27 -6.18 -13.70 9.07
N ALA A 28 -5.92 -15.01 9.04
CA ALA A 28 -5.17 -15.64 7.95
C ALA A 28 -5.92 -15.63 6.61
N SER A 29 -7.26 -15.59 6.62
CA SER A 29 -8.08 -15.66 5.41
C SER A 29 -7.86 -14.48 4.46
N VAL A 30 -7.45 -13.31 4.98
CA VAL A 30 -7.15 -12.12 4.16
C VAL A 30 -6.04 -12.37 3.14
N PHE A 31 -5.17 -13.37 3.38
CA PHE A 31 -4.11 -13.78 2.47
C PHE A 31 -4.51 -14.94 1.54
N THR A 32 -5.71 -15.49 1.67
CA THR A 32 -6.16 -16.64 0.86
C THR A 32 -6.42 -16.20 -0.58
N GLU A 33 -7.07 -15.05 -0.77
CA GLU A 33 -7.42 -14.52 -2.09
C GLU A 33 -6.24 -13.89 -2.84
N THR A 34 -5.16 -13.52 -2.14
CA THR A 34 -4.00 -12.87 -2.78
C THR A 34 -3.27 -13.79 -3.74
N ARG A 35 -3.34 -15.11 -3.54
CA ARG A 35 -2.72 -16.11 -4.44
C ARG A 35 -3.48 -16.29 -5.76
N GLY A 36 -4.77 -15.95 -5.80
CA GLY A 36 -5.63 -16.08 -6.98
C GLY A 36 -5.84 -14.78 -7.76
N SER A 37 -5.28 -13.67 -7.30
CA SER A 37 -5.53 -12.37 -7.92
C SER A 37 -5.03 -12.30 -9.36
N THR A 38 -5.95 -12.02 -10.28
CA THR A 38 -5.66 -11.74 -11.69
C THR A 38 -5.44 -10.25 -11.96
N ALA A 39 -5.46 -9.39 -10.94
CA ALA A 39 -5.41 -7.93 -11.10
C ALA A 39 -4.18 -7.45 -11.91
N ALA A 40 -3.08 -8.21 -11.90
CA ALA A 40 -1.92 -7.92 -12.73
C ALA A 40 -2.22 -7.92 -14.25
N GLN A 41 -3.20 -8.72 -14.70
CA GLN A 41 -3.63 -8.81 -16.10
C GLN A 41 -4.36 -7.53 -16.55
N ASP A 42 -5.02 -6.85 -15.63
CA ASP A 42 -5.81 -5.65 -15.91
C ASP A 42 -5.01 -4.35 -15.85
N LEU A 43 -3.74 -4.40 -15.43
CA LEU A 43 -2.90 -3.21 -15.25
C LEU A 43 -2.75 -2.39 -16.55
N ALA A 44 -2.71 -3.06 -17.70
CA ALA A 44 -2.61 -2.40 -19.00
C ALA A 44 -3.87 -1.61 -19.37
N HIS A 45 -5.00 -1.88 -18.71
CA HIS A 45 -6.28 -1.20 -18.92
C HIS A 45 -6.48 0.01 -17.99
N VAL A 46 -5.57 0.26 -17.05
CA VAL A 46 -5.64 1.43 -16.16
C VAL A 46 -5.38 2.69 -16.98
N SER A 47 -6.40 3.54 -17.10
CA SER A 47 -6.36 4.78 -17.89
C SER A 47 -6.27 6.05 -17.06
N CYS A 48 -6.35 5.96 -15.73
CA CYS A 48 -6.21 7.10 -14.84
C CYS A 48 -4.74 7.32 -14.45
N PRO A 49 -4.32 8.57 -14.19
CA PRO A 49 -2.99 8.84 -13.66
C PRO A 49 -2.72 8.03 -12.40
N THR A 50 -1.56 7.36 -12.40
CA THR A 50 -1.19 6.42 -11.34
C THR A 50 0.17 6.81 -10.78
N TRP A 51 0.28 6.87 -9.46
CA TRP A 51 1.54 7.13 -8.78
C TRP A 51 1.95 5.90 -7.97
N ILE A 52 3.19 5.44 -8.18
CA ILE A 52 3.75 4.27 -7.53
C ILE A 52 4.96 4.71 -6.73
N ALA A 53 5.00 4.38 -5.44
CA ALA A 53 6.23 4.44 -4.66
C ALA A 53 6.68 3.05 -4.28
N ARG A 54 7.94 2.76 -4.59
CA ARG A 54 8.53 1.44 -4.38
C ARG A 54 9.79 1.53 -3.54
N ALA A 55 9.79 0.86 -2.41
CA ALA A 55 10.99 0.65 -1.63
C ALA A 55 11.95 -0.35 -2.32
N THR A 56 13.25 -0.09 -2.23
CA THR A 56 14.30 -1.02 -2.68
C THR A 56 14.34 -2.32 -1.87
N GLY A 57 13.90 -2.27 -0.60
CA GLY A 57 13.90 -3.42 0.30
C GLY A 57 15.15 -3.55 1.16
N ASP A 58 16.02 -2.54 1.19
CA ASP A 58 17.34 -2.62 1.83
C ASP A 58 17.28 -2.79 3.37
N ARG A 59 16.11 -2.57 3.98
CA ARG A 59 15.88 -2.72 5.43
C ARG A 59 15.03 -3.91 5.84
N GLY A 60 14.77 -4.86 4.93
CA GLY A 60 14.05 -6.08 5.28
C GLY A 60 13.32 -6.70 4.09
N LEU A 61 12.01 -6.81 4.20
CA LEU A 61 11.19 -7.36 3.12
C LEU A 61 11.17 -6.40 1.93
N ARG A 62 11.39 -6.95 0.74
CA ARG A 62 11.23 -6.20 -0.53
C ARG A 62 9.77 -5.83 -0.74
N SER A 63 9.53 -4.81 -1.57
CA SER A 63 8.19 -4.51 -2.06
C SER A 63 7.56 -5.77 -2.70
N THR A 64 6.31 -6.05 -2.35
CA THR A 64 5.51 -7.13 -2.97
C THR A 64 4.97 -6.73 -4.34
N CYS A 65 5.05 -5.44 -4.68
CA CYS A 65 4.79 -4.97 -6.02
C CYS A 65 6.03 -5.28 -6.89
N PRO A 66 5.87 -5.92 -8.07
CA PRO A 66 6.97 -6.12 -9.00
C PRO A 66 7.29 -4.82 -9.78
N PRO A 67 8.56 -4.54 -10.11
CA PRO A 67 8.96 -3.36 -10.91
C PRO A 67 8.22 -3.22 -12.25
N GLN A 68 7.84 -4.35 -12.84
CA GLN A 68 7.12 -4.43 -14.12
C GLN A 68 5.75 -3.74 -14.09
N VAL A 69 5.16 -3.53 -12.91
CA VAL A 69 3.86 -2.83 -12.77
C VAL A 69 3.94 -1.41 -13.35
N ALA A 70 5.00 -0.67 -13.06
CA ALA A 70 5.16 0.70 -13.57
C ALA A 70 5.33 0.74 -15.10
N GLN A 71 5.86 -0.34 -15.68
CA GLN A 71 6.02 -0.49 -17.14
C GLN A 71 4.71 -0.91 -17.83
N THR A 72 3.79 -1.51 -17.08
CA THR A 72 2.54 -2.06 -17.62
C THR A 72 1.42 -1.03 -17.64
N ILE A 73 1.37 -0.14 -16.65
CA ILE A 73 0.37 0.91 -16.55
C ILE A 73 0.81 2.11 -17.42
N PRO A 74 0.07 2.49 -18.49
CA PRO A 74 0.52 3.53 -19.42
C PRO A 74 0.69 4.92 -18.80
N THR A 75 -0.06 5.19 -17.73
CA THR A 75 -0.15 6.49 -17.05
C THR A 75 0.57 6.49 -15.70
N ALA A 76 1.44 5.50 -15.45
CA ALA A 76 2.16 5.39 -14.19
C ALA A 76 3.38 6.31 -14.12
N SER A 77 3.54 6.93 -12.95
CA SER A 77 4.77 7.57 -12.51
C SER A 77 5.31 6.80 -11.31
N GLU A 78 6.55 6.34 -11.39
CA GLU A 78 7.20 5.57 -10.33
C GLU A 78 8.31 6.36 -9.65
N THR A 79 8.33 6.31 -8.31
CA THR A 79 9.43 6.79 -7.47
C THR A 79 10.00 5.63 -6.67
N VAL A 80 11.29 5.35 -6.84
CA VAL A 80 12.00 4.35 -6.04
C VAL A 80 12.60 5.02 -4.80
N ILE A 81 12.34 4.44 -3.62
CA ILE A 81 12.77 4.96 -2.33
C ILE A 81 13.82 4.03 -1.73
N GLU A 82 15.05 4.52 -1.68
CA GLU A 82 16.17 3.81 -1.05
C GLU A 82 16.04 3.77 0.48
N GLY A 83 16.67 2.76 1.09
CA GLY A 83 16.77 2.66 2.54
C GLY A 83 15.43 2.41 3.25
N SER A 84 14.39 1.99 2.52
CA SER A 84 13.09 1.60 3.07
C SER A 84 12.74 0.16 2.70
N GLY A 85 11.85 -0.47 3.46
CA GLY A 85 11.35 -1.83 3.23
C GLY A 85 9.88 -1.89 2.80
N HIS A 86 9.29 -3.08 2.92
CA HIS A 86 7.88 -3.34 2.67
C HIS A 86 6.94 -2.38 3.42
N PHE A 87 7.37 -1.90 4.60
CA PHE A 87 6.63 -0.95 5.41
C PHE A 87 6.98 0.50 5.10
N LEU A 88 7.42 0.82 3.87
CA LEU A 88 7.64 2.18 3.38
C LEU A 88 6.58 3.19 3.85
N PRO A 89 5.25 2.88 3.86
CA PRO A 89 4.25 3.83 4.34
C PRO A 89 4.42 4.28 5.79
N LEU A 90 5.02 3.43 6.62
CA LEU A 90 5.30 3.68 8.04
C LEU A 90 6.73 4.18 8.27
N GLU A 91 7.68 3.73 7.45
CA GLU A 91 9.10 4.10 7.55
C GLU A 91 9.36 5.53 7.05
N ASN A 92 8.64 5.95 6.00
CA ASN A 92 8.77 7.28 5.41
C ASN A 92 7.39 7.86 5.08
N VAL A 93 6.71 8.34 6.12
CA VAL A 93 5.37 8.95 6.02
C VAL A 93 5.35 10.13 5.04
N GLY A 94 6.46 10.89 4.93
CA GLY A 94 6.56 12.02 4.02
C GLY A 94 6.37 11.64 2.56
N VAL A 95 6.87 10.46 2.14
CA VAL A 95 6.65 9.94 0.79
C VAL A 95 5.16 9.70 0.53
N VAL A 96 4.45 9.08 1.48
CA VAL A 96 3.00 8.81 1.36
C VAL A 96 2.21 10.11 1.21
N VAL A 97 2.48 11.09 2.07
CA VAL A 97 1.83 12.40 2.03
C VAL A 97 2.08 13.10 0.69
N THR A 98 3.31 13.00 0.16
CA THR A 98 3.68 13.61 -1.12
C THR A 98 2.88 13.02 -2.28
N LEU A 99 2.75 11.68 -2.33
CA LEU A 99 1.96 10.99 -3.37
C LEU A 99 0.47 11.33 -3.27
N LEU A 100 -0.08 11.37 -2.06
CA LEU A 100 -1.47 11.75 -1.84
C LEU A 100 -1.74 13.18 -2.30
N ASN A 101 -0.88 14.13 -1.95
CA ASN A 101 -1.03 15.51 -2.41
C ASN A 101 -0.90 15.63 -3.93
N ALA A 102 0.02 14.90 -4.57
CA ALA A 102 0.13 14.89 -6.03
C ALA A 102 -1.14 14.37 -6.71
N ALA A 103 -1.77 13.32 -6.15
CA ALA A 103 -3.04 12.81 -6.64
C ALA A 103 -4.19 13.81 -6.46
N LEU A 104 -4.30 14.42 -5.27
CA LEU A 104 -5.31 15.43 -4.98
C LEU A 104 -5.18 16.67 -5.87
N ASP A 105 -3.96 17.16 -6.06
CA ASP A 105 -3.66 18.30 -6.95
C ASP A 105 -4.07 17.99 -8.39
N HIS A 106 -3.83 16.77 -8.86
CA HIS A 106 -4.26 16.35 -10.19
C HIS A 106 -5.79 16.34 -10.31
N MET A 107 -6.50 15.83 -9.32
CA MET A 107 -7.97 15.82 -9.29
C MET A 107 -8.56 17.24 -9.22
N GLY A 108 -7.93 18.14 -8.45
CA GLY A 108 -8.35 19.54 -8.35
C GLY A 108 -8.16 20.31 -9.67
N LYS A 109 -7.08 20.04 -10.40
CA LYS A 109 -6.84 20.58 -11.75
C LYS A 109 -7.84 20.06 -12.78
N ALA A 110 -8.14 18.76 -12.75
CA ALA A 110 -9.13 18.17 -13.66
C ALA A 110 -10.54 18.76 -13.44
N SER A 111 -10.88 19.09 -12.19
CA SER A 111 -12.18 19.68 -11.84
C SER A 111 -12.32 21.16 -12.22
N SER A 112 -11.21 21.84 -12.56
CA SER A 112 -11.18 23.27 -12.90
C SER A 112 -10.97 23.54 -14.41
N SER A 113 -10.77 22.50 -15.22
CA SER A 113 -10.65 22.59 -16.68
C SER A 113 -11.96 22.37 -17.45
N ASP A 114 -13.06 22.07 -16.75
CA ASP A 114 -14.41 21.89 -17.32
C ASP A 114 -15.30 23.15 -17.17
N GLY A 115 -14.69 24.31 -16.89
CA GLY A 115 -15.37 25.61 -16.70
C GLY A 115 -15.13 26.61 -17.83
#